data_AF-A0A0B8P4Z7-F1
#
_entry.id   AF-A0A0B8P4Z7-F1
#
_cell.length_a   1.000
_cell.length_b   1.000
_cell.length_c   1.000
_cell.angle_alpha   90.00
_cell.angle_beta   90.00
_cell.angle_gamma   90.00
#
_symmetry.space_group_name_H-M   'P 1'
#
loop_
_entity.id
_entity.type
_entity.pdbx_description
1 polymer ?
#
loop_
_entity_poly.entity_id
_entity_poly.type
_entity_poly.pdbx_seq_one_letter_code
_entity_poly.pdbx_strand_id
1 'polypeptide(L)' 'MLGTPADIIRVMPNTPSLLGLGMSGLYAPESVSDSDKLYAGQLMEAVGKVCC' A
#
# COMPACT_ATOMS: atom_id res chain seq x y z
N MET A 1 -6.59 -0.27 -23.70
CA MET A 1 -5.94 1.05 -23.88
C MET A 1 -4.69 1.05 -23.02
N LEU A 2 -3.50 1.21 -23.59
CA LEU A 2 -2.27 1.43 -22.82
C LEU A 2 -2.07 2.95 -22.67
N GLY A 3 -2.01 3.44 -21.43
CA GLY A 3 -1.69 4.84 -21.13
C GLY A 3 -2.73 5.63 -20.32
N THR A 4 -3.73 4.96 -19.72
CA THR A 4 -4.66 5.65 -18.81
C THR A 4 -3.90 6.05 -17.54
N PRO A 5 -4.00 7.32 -17.09
CA PRO A 5 -3.47 7.73 -15.79
C PRO A 5 -4.10 6.86 -14.70
N ALA A 6 -3.28 6.30 -13.83
CA ALA A 6 -3.72 5.49 -12.70
C ALA A 6 -3.03 5.99 -11.44
N ASP A 7 -3.78 6.02 -10.35
CA ASP A 7 -3.22 6.30 -9.02
C ASP A 7 -2.51 5.04 -8.53
N ILE A 8 -1.17 5.12 -8.47
CA ILE A 8 -0.31 3.99 -8.13
C ILE A 8 0.28 4.22 -6.75
N ILE A 9 -0.02 3.29 -5.84
CA ILE A 9 0.59 3.20 -4.52
C ILE A 9 1.55 2.01 -4.53
N ARG A 10 2.83 2.27 -4.28
CA ARG A 10 3.85 1.22 -4.19
C ARG A 10 3.89 0.69 -2.76
N VAL A 11 3.89 -0.63 -2.64
CA VAL A 11 4.00 -1.31 -1.34
C VAL A 11 5.22 -2.23 -1.35
N MET A 12 6.00 -2.18 -0.28
CA MET A 12 7.14 -3.07 -0.01
C MET A 12 6.81 -3.94 1.21
N PRO A 13 6.11 -5.07 1.03
CA PRO A 13 5.90 -6.04 2.09
C PRO A 13 7.16 -6.90 2.32
N ASN A 14 7.18 -7.65 3.42
CA ASN A 14 8.20 -8.64 3.71
C ASN A 14 7.60 -10.06 3.81
N THR A 15 8.43 -11.10 3.74
CA THR A 15 7.99 -12.50 3.73
C THR A 15 7.12 -12.93 4.93
N PRO A 16 7.32 -12.41 6.16
CA PRO A 16 6.43 -12.67 7.30
C PRO A 16 4.97 -12.22 7.09
N SER A 17 4.68 -11.41 6.06
CA SER A 17 3.31 -11.05 5.68
C SER A 17 2.41 -12.25 5.36
N LEU A 18 2.99 -13.38 4.93
CA LEU A 18 2.24 -14.62 4.68
C LEU A 18 1.59 -15.19 5.94
N LEU A 19 2.11 -14.82 7.12
CA LEU A 19 1.60 -15.25 8.42
C LEU A 19 0.89 -14.11 9.18
N GLY A 20 0.66 -12.96 8.53
CA GLY A 20 0.06 -11.78 9.15
C GLY A 20 0.97 -11.04 10.15
N LEU A 21 2.25 -11.40 10.21
CA LEU A 21 3.26 -10.79 11.11
C LEU A 21 4.21 -9.86 10.35
N GLY A 22 3.85 -9.48 9.12
CA GLY A 22 4.68 -8.69 8.24
C GLY A 22 4.77 -7.22 8.63
N MET A 23 5.63 -6.51 7.92
CA MET A 23 5.67 -5.05 7.90
C MET A 23 5.73 -4.60 6.45
N SER A 24 4.84 -3.68 6.09
CA SER A 24 4.73 -3.13 4.73
C SER A 24 5.01 -1.63 4.75
N GLY A 25 5.99 -1.20 3.96
CA GLY A 25 6.20 0.21 3.67
C GLY A 25 5.32 0.64 2.50
N LEU A 26 4.59 1.75 2.63
CA LEU A 26 3.79 2.32 1.53
C LEU A 26 4.40 3.62 1.03
N TYR A 27 4.33 3.84 -0.27
CA TYR A 27 4.71 5.10 -0.91
C TYR A 27 3.68 5.46 -1.99
N ALA A 28 3.17 6.68 -1.91
CA ALA A 28 2.25 7.25 -2.88
C ALA A 28 2.71 8.67 -3.24
N PRO A 29 2.67 9.07 -4.53
CA PRO A 29 2.90 10.46 -4.91
C PRO A 29 1.80 11.37 -4.37
N GLU A 30 2.09 12.67 -4.23
CA GLU A 30 1.15 13.67 -3.69
C GLU A 30 -0.14 13.81 -4.50
N SER A 31 -0.12 13.40 -5.77
CA SER A 31 -1.29 13.38 -6.64
C SER A 31 -2.38 12.39 -6.21
N VAL A 32 -2.00 11.36 -5.42
CA VAL A 32 -2.94 10.35 -4.93
C VAL A 32 -3.70 10.90 -3.74
N SER A 33 -5.02 10.70 -3.72
CA SER A 33 -5.88 11.18 -2.63
C SER A 33 -5.51 10.54 -1.29
N ASP A 34 -5.69 11.29 -0.20
CA ASP A 34 -5.44 10.75 1.14
C ASP A 34 -6.41 9.64 1.52
N SER A 35 -7.62 9.63 0.94
CA SER A 35 -8.56 8.51 1.07
C SER A 35 -8.02 7.23 0.44
N ASP A 36 -7.39 7.30 -0.73
CA ASP A 36 -6.82 6.12 -1.38
C ASP A 36 -5.58 5.61 -0.65
N LYS A 37 -4.75 6.52 -0.12
CA LYS A 37 -3.63 6.17 0.77
C LYS A 37 -4.11 5.45 2.02
N LEU A 38 -5.16 5.97 2.66
CA LEU A 38 -5.75 5.37 3.85
C LEU A 38 -6.32 3.98 3.54
N TYR A 39 -7.08 3.86 2.44
CA TYR A 39 -7.66 2.60 2.01
C TYR A 39 -6.59 1.55 1.71
N ALA A 40 -5.54 1.91 0.98
CA ALA A 40 -4.42 1.01 0.71
C ALA A 40 -3.68 0.61 2.00
N GLY A 41 -3.52 1.54 2.94
CA GLY A 41 -2.98 1.25 4.28
C GLY A 41 -3.82 0.22 5.01
N GLN A 42 -5.13 0.45 5.15
CA GLN A 42 -6.05 -0.49 5.81
C GLN A 42 -6.06 -1.87 5.15
N LEU A 43 -5.95 -1.93 3.83
CA LEU A 43 -5.83 -3.21 3.11
C LEU A 43 -4.56 -3.97 3.50
N MET A 44 -3.44 -3.26 3.62
CA MET A 44 -2.15 -3.86 3.97
C MET A 44 -2.03 -4.22 5.47
N GLU A 45 -2.89 -3.67 6.33
CA GLU A 45 -3.01 -4.10 7.73
C GLU A 45 -3.44 -5.56 7.88
N ALA A 46 -4.16 -6.11 6.90
CA ALA A 46 -4.58 -7.51 6.89
C ALA A 46 -3.39 -8.49 6.83
N VAL A 47 -2.23 -8.05 6.33
CA VAL A 47 -1.03 -8.88 6.15
C VAL A 47 0.14 -8.45 7.06
N GLY A 48 -0.11 -7.56 8.02
CA GLY A 48 0.90 -7.12 8.99
C GLY A 48 0.79 -5.64 9.35
N LYS A 49 1.84 -5.07 9.91
CA LYS A 49 1.89 -3.64 10.25
C LYS A 49 2.20 -2.79 9.04
N VAL A 50 1.66 -1.59 9.00
CA VAL A 50 1.89 -0.61 7.95
C VAL A 50 2.73 0.55 8.47
N CYS A 51 3.72 0.96 7.70
CA CYS A 51 4.49 2.19 7.91
C CYS A 51 4.34 3.07 6.66
N CYS A 52 3.72 4.23 6.83
CA CYS A 52 3.44 5.21 5.78
C CYS A 52 4.49 6.33 5.81
#